data_AF-A0A938KMW2-F1
#
_entry.id   AF-A0A938KMW2-F1
#
_cell.length_a   1.000
_cell.length_b   1.000
_cell.length_c   1.000
_cell.angle_alpha   90.00
_cell.angle_beta   90.00
_cell.angle_gamma   90.00
#
_symmetry.space_group_name_H-M   'P 1'
#
loop_
_entity.id
_entity.type
_entity.pdbx_description
1 polymer ?
#
loop_
_entity_poly.entity_id
_entity_poly.type
_entity_poly.pdbx_seq_one_letter_code
_entity_poly.pdbx_strand_id
1 'polypeptide(L)'
;MIPKLGRLLLLFAAAPFAGCLSELAASSVAAAVADPGRPASAPAKADPNVVLILADDLGWTDLACFGSDLHETPHLDRLAREGMRFTQNYSACTVCSPTRAALLTGQYPARLHITDWIPGAMPYAAIRAGDFKLIEFFHDLRDSKIELYNLRDDLGEQHDLAAAQLPSPNPRYDPTPPEY
;
A
#
# COMPACT_ATOMS: atom_id res chain seq x y z
N MET A 1 -34.28 -6.62 -17.64
CA MET A 1 -35.00 -7.90 -17.59
C MET A 1 -34.17 -8.85 -16.73
N ILE A 2 -34.69 -9.24 -15.58
CA ILE A 2 -34.02 -10.02 -14.53
C ILE A 2 -34.30 -11.51 -14.76
N PRO A 3 -33.31 -12.39 -14.57
CA PRO A 3 -33.55 -13.65 -13.84
C PRO A 3 -32.48 -13.78 -12.74
N LYS A 4 -32.75 -13.54 -11.46
CA LYS A 4 -33.42 -14.37 -10.44
C LYS A 4 -33.10 -15.87 -10.47
N LEU A 5 -32.51 -16.26 -9.33
CA LEU A 5 -32.75 -17.46 -8.51
C LEU A 5 -31.87 -18.71 -8.71
N GLY A 6 -31.20 -19.07 -7.60
CA GLY A 6 -30.59 -20.37 -7.35
C GLY A 6 -29.97 -20.44 -5.95
N ARG A 7 -30.80 -20.42 -4.90
CA ARG A 7 -30.43 -20.82 -3.51
C ARG A 7 -30.45 -22.35 -3.42
N LEU A 8 -29.43 -22.98 -2.81
CA LEU A 8 -29.45 -24.24 -2.01
C LEU A 8 -28.00 -24.77 -1.97
N LEU A 9 -27.44 -25.41 -0.94
CA LEU A 9 -27.73 -25.68 0.46
C LEU A 9 -26.49 -26.46 0.94
N LEU A 10 -26.08 -26.22 2.19
CA LEU A 10 -25.03 -26.95 2.92
C LEU A 10 -25.14 -28.48 2.76
N LEU A 11 -24.00 -29.17 2.67
CA LEU A 11 -23.86 -30.50 3.28
C LEU A 11 -22.41 -30.70 3.80
N PHE A 12 -22.28 -30.84 5.12
CA PHE A 12 -21.13 -31.45 5.77
C PHE A 12 -21.18 -32.96 5.52
N ALA A 13 -20.03 -33.60 5.26
CA ALA A 13 -19.89 -35.05 5.41
C ALA A 13 -18.47 -35.39 5.88
N ALA A 14 -18.40 -35.86 7.13
CA ALA A 14 -17.30 -36.64 7.67
C ALA A 14 -17.66 -38.13 7.57
N ALA A 15 -16.72 -38.99 7.17
CA ALA A 15 -16.73 -40.41 7.54
C ALA A 15 -15.36 -41.07 7.28
N PRO A 16 -14.83 -41.86 8.23
CA PRO A 16 -13.72 -42.78 8.05
C PRO A 16 -14.20 -44.24 7.84
N PHE A 17 -13.22 -45.13 7.59
CA PHE A 17 -13.24 -46.61 7.72
C PHE A 17 -13.75 -47.52 6.57
N ALA A 18 -12.78 -48.28 6.04
CA ALA A 18 -12.73 -49.73 5.79
C ALA A 18 -13.74 -50.45 4.86
N GLY A 19 -13.18 -51.26 3.93
CA GLY A 19 -13.76 -52.57 3.57
C GLY A 19 -13.69 -53.01 2.10
N CYS A 20 -12.90 -54.07 1.88
CA CYS A 20 -13.16 -55.23 1.00
C CYS A 20 -13.14 -55.15 -0.56
N LEU A 21 -12.07 -55.75 -1.08
CA LEU A 21 -11.79 -56.58 -2.27
C LEU A 21 -12.85 -56.89 -3.37
N SER A 22 -12.25 -56.98 -4.58
CA SER A 22 -12.48 -57.83 -5.76
C SER A 22 -13.49 -57.41 -6.83
N GLU A 23 -12.96 -56.89 -7.95
CA GLU A 23 -13.25 -57.42 -9.30
C GLU A 23 -12.20 -56.92 -10.31
N LEU A 24 -11.68 -57.85 -11.12
CA LEU A 24 -10.62 -57.66 -12.11
C LEU A 24 -11.27 -57.60 -13.50
N ALA A 25 -11.14 -56.48 -14.22
CA ALA A 25 -11.30 -56.46 -15.67
C ALA A 25 -10.39 -55.37 -16.26
N ALA A 26 -9.36 -55.80 -16.99
CA ALA A 26 -8.34 -54.98 -17.60
C ALA A 26 -8.91 -54.19 -18.79
N SER A 27 -8.68 -52.87 -18.80
CA SER A 27 -8.51 -52.10 -20.03
C SER A 27 -7.45 -51.04 -19.78
N SER A 28 -6.49 -50.97 -20.70
CA SER A 28 -5.19 -50.33 -20.58
C SER A 28 -5.28 -48.84 -20.28
N VAL A 29 -4.88 -48.48 -19.06
CA VAL A 29 -4.63 -47.12 -18.58
C VAL A 29 -3.14 -46.84 -18.74
N ALA A 30 -2.76 -45.98 -19.68
CA ALA A 30 -1.53 -45.20 -19.57
C ALA A 30 -1.85 -43.97 -18.70
N ALA A 31 -2.22 -44.19 -17.43
CA ALA A 31 -2.20 -43.13 -16.44
C ALA A 31 -0.73 -42.98 -16.07
N ALA A 32 -0.24 -41.74 -16.13
CA ALA A 32 0.86 -41.33 -15.29
C ALA A 32 0.55 -41.88 -13.89
N VAL A 33 1.40 -42.78 -13.40
CA VAL A 33 1.37 -43.19 -12.00
C VAL A 33 1.62 -41.92 -11.21
N ALA A 34 0.52 -41.29 -10.79
CA ALA A 34 0.52 -40.30 -9.75
C ALA A 34 1.08 -41.02 -8.54
N ASP A 35 2.33 -40.73 -8.21
CA ASP A 35 2.97 -41.18 -6.99
C ASP A 35 2.07 -40.77 -5.82
N PRO A 36 1.36 -41.71 -5.16
CA PRO A 36 0.44 -41.39 -4.08
C PRO A 36 1.19 -40.92 -2.82
N GLY A 37 2.53 -40.92 -2.85
CA GLY A 37 3.40 -40.38 -1.82
C GLY A 37 3.92 -38.97 -2.09
N ARG A 38 3.68 -38.36 -3.26
CA ARG A 38 4.12 -36.97 -3.50
C ARG A 38 3.08 -36.02 -2.90
N PRO A 39 3.40 -35.29 -1.81
CA PRO A 39 2.48 -34.28 -1.31
C PRO A 39 2.21 -33.31 -2.45
N ALA A 40 0.93 -33.10 -2.76
CA ALA A 40 0.51 -32.03 -3.66
C ALA A 40 1.21 -30.75 -3.16
N SER A 41 2.01 -30.12 -4.02
CA SER A 41 2.71 -28.90 -3.62
C SER A 41 1.66 -27.91 -3.17
N ALA A 42 1.69 -27.54 -1.88
CA ALA A 42 0.83 -26.49 -1.36
C ALA A 42 0.96 -25.28 -2.31
N PRO A 43 -0.15 -24.60 -2.65
CA PRO A 43 -0.08 -23.42 -3.51
C PRO A 43 0.99 -22.50 -2.94
N ALA A 44 1.97 -22.14 -3.78
CA ALA A 44 3.06 -21.26 -3.37
C ALA A 44 2.42 -20.02 -2.74
N LYS A 45 2.67 -19.84 -1.44
CA LYS A 45 2.12 -18.70 -0.70
C LYS A 45 2.67 -17.46 -1.38
N ALA A 46 1.81 -16.76 -2.11
CA ALA A 46 2.19 -15.53 -2.78
C ALA A 46 2.79 -14.58 -1.74
N ASP A 47 3.93 -13.97 -2.07
CA ASP A 47 4.56 -13.00 -1.18
C ASP A 47 3.56 -11.87 -0.90
N PRO A 48 3.33 -11.53 0.38
CA PRO A 48 2.34 -10.50 0.71
C PRO A 48 2.84 -9.14 0.23
N ASN A 49 1.93 -8.36 -0.36
CA ASN A 49 2.18 -6.93 -0.56
C ASN A 49 1.99 -6.20 0.77
N VAL A 50 2.93 -5.31 1.10
CA VAL A 50 2.85 -4.46 2.30
C VAL A 50 2.57 -3.04 1.87
N VAL A 51 1.46 -2.47 2.34
CA VAL A 51 1.09 -1.06 2.11
C VAL A 51 1.14 -0.33 3.45
N LEU A 52 2.04 0.65 3.55
CA LEU A 52 2.17 1.52 4.71
C LEU A 52 1.51 2.86 4.41
N ILE A 53 0.42 3.18 5.12
CA ILE A 53 -0.27 4.46 5.04
C ILE A 53 0.10 5.27 6.28
N LEU A 54 0.74 6.43 6.08
CA LEU A 54 1.13 7.36 7.14
C LEU A 54 0.46 8.71 6.87
N ALA A 55 -0.36 9.18 7.81
CA ALA A 55 -0.95 10.51 7.78
C ALA A 55 -0.10 11.48 8.63
N ASP A 56 0.04 12.72 8.16
CA ASP A 56 0.72 13.79 8.91
C ASP A 56 -0.27 14.48 9.86
N ASP A 57 0.18 14.81 11.06
CA ASP A 57 -0.57 15.53 12.10
C ASP A 57 -1.99 15.00 12.42
N LEU A 58 -2.27 13.72 12.13
CA LEU A 58 -3.56 13.10 12.47
C LEU A 58 -3.64 12.80 13.97
N GLY A 59 -4.57 13.46 14.64
CA GLY A 59 -4.84 13.30 16.06
C GLY A 59 -5.42 11.92 16.41
N TRP A 60 -5.13 11.46 17.62
CA TRP A 60 -5.62 10.19 18.16
C TRP A 60 -7.15 10.06 18.11
N THR A 61 -7.86 11.16 18.36
CA THR A 61 -9.32 11.23 18.46
C THR A 61 -9.99 11.74 17.20
N ASP A 62 -9.28 11.83 16.07
CA ASP A 62 -9.80 12.46 14.85
C ASP A 62 -10.66 11.51 14.02
N LEU A 63 -10.54 10.19 14.23
CA LEU A 63 -11.30 9.18 13.50
C LEU A 63 -12.51 8.69 14.30
N ALA A 64 -13.58 8.34 13.60
CA ALA A 64 -14.80 7.83 14.25
C ALA A 64 -14.56 6.51 14.98
N CYS A 65 -13.73 5.63 14.42
CA CYS A 65 -13.25 4.43 15.11
C CYS A 65 -12.42 4.70 16.38
N PHE A 66 -12.01 5.94 16.68
CA PHE A 66 -11.42 6.33 17.97
C PHE A 66 -12.33 7.23 18.82
N GLY A 67 -13.59 7.40 18.43
CA GLY A 67 -14.62 8.11 19.18
C GLY A 67 -14.91 9.53 18.68
N SER A 68 -14.35 9.94 17.53
CA SER A 68 -14.71 11.22 16.91
C SER A 68 -16.14 11.22 16.37
N ASP A 69 -16.83 12.34 16.48
CA ASP A 69 -18.09 12.65 15.79
C ASP A 69 -17.95 13.77 14.75
N LEU A 70 -16.74 14.30 14.56
CA LEU A 70 -16.47 15.46 13.70
C LEU A 70 -16.30 15.10 12.22
N HIS A 71 -15.66 13.96 11.92
CA HIS A 71 -15.27 13.59 10.56
C HIS A 71 -15.77 12.21 10.16
N GLU A 72 -16.36 12.12 8.97
CA GLU A 72 -16.77 10.84 8.38
C GLU A 72 -15.55 10.11 7.81
N THR A 73 -15.19 8.97 8.42
CA THR A 73 -13.99 8.19 8.06
C THR A 73 -14.31 6.73 7.70
N PRO A 74 -15.34 6.46 6.87
CA PRO A 74 -15.92 5.12 6.71
C PRO A 74 -14.94 4.06 6.18
N HIS A 75 -13.94 4.47 5.39
CA HIS A 75 -12.93 3.56 4.87
C HIS A 75 -11.89 3.15 5.92
N LEU A 76 -11.51 4.08 6.80
CA LEU A 76 -10.58 3.81 7.90
C LEU A 76 -11.29 3.02 9.00
N ASP A 77 -12.56 3.33 9.28
CA ASP A 77 -13.38 2.56 10.22
C ASP A 77 -13.58 1.12 9.77
N ARG A 78 -13.81 0.91 8.45
CA ARG A 78 -13.84 -0.42 7.87
C ARG A 78 -12.52 -1.16 8.07
N LEU A 79 -11.39 -0.50 7.80
CA LEU A 79 -10.06 -1.07 7.99
C LEU A 79 -9.82 -1.48 9.44
N ALA A 80 -10.22 -0.65 10.41
CA ALA A 80 -10.12 -0.95 11.83
C ALA A 80 -11.02 -2.12 12.27
N ARG A 81 -12.22 -2.25 11.68
CA ARG A 81 -13.18 -3.34 11.96
C ARG A 81 -12.74 -4.68 11.36
N GLU A 82 -12.13 -4.67 10.19
CA GLU A 82 -11.70 -5.88 9.46
C GLU A 82 -10.28 -6.31 9.82
N GLY A 83 -9.52 -5.43 10.46
CA GLY A 83 -8.15 -5.67 10.88
C GLY A 83 -7.94 -5.58 12.39
N MET A 84 -6.76 -5.10 12.77
CA MET A 84 -6.39 -4.86 14.16
C MET A 84 -6.24 -3.36 14.39
N ARG A 85 -6.80 -2.87 15.50
CA ARG A 85 -6.71 -1.47 15.94
C ARG A 85 -5.89 -1.42 17.22
N PHE A 86 -4.83 -0.63 17.22
CA PHE A 86 -4.01 -0.36 18.41
C PHE A 86 -4.59 0.83 19.18
N THR A 87 -4.72 0.71 20.50
CA THR A 87 -5.18 1.79 21.40
C THR A 87 -4.03 2.51 22.13
N GLN A 88 -2.79 2.06 21.89
CA GLN A 88 -1.56 2.51 22.53
C GLN A 88 -0.39 2.52 21.52
N ASN A 89 -0.55 3.25 20.41
CA ASN A 89 0.46 3.38 19.36
C ASN A 89 1.17 4.73 19.46
N TYR A 90 2.37 4.74 20.06
CA TYR A 90 3.12 5.96 20.31
C TYR A 90 4.10 6.28 19.19
N SER A 91 4.12 7.55 18.76
CA SER A 91 5.19 8.03 17.88
C SER A 91 6.53 8.05 18.63
N ALA A 92 7.63 7.79 17.93
CA ALA A 92 8.97 7.88 18.49
C ALA A 92 9.35 9.32 18.90
N CYS A 93 8.69 10.33 18.32
CA CYS A 93 8.84 11.75 18.62
C CYS A 93 7.55 12.51 18.26
N THR A 94 7.37 13.72 18.78
CA THR A 94 6.23 14.60 18.45
C THR A 94 6.51 15.53 17.27
N VAL A 95 7.54 15.22 16.45
CA VAL A 95 7.97 16.02 15.31
C VAL A 95 8.10 15.15 14.07
N CYS A 96 7.77 15.70 12.89
CA CYS A 96 7.66 14.97 11.62
C CYS A 96 8.95 14.22 11.22
N SER A 97 10.08 14.94 11.13
CA SER A 97 11.36 14.41 10.66
C SER A 97 11.91 13.26 11.53
N PRO A 98 12.04 13.41 12.87
CA PRO A 98 12.51 12.31 13.72
C PRO A 98 11.58 11.11 13.70
N THR A 99 10.25 11.32 13.61
CA THR A 99 9.26 10.23 13.51
C THR A 99 9.44 9.42 12.23
N ARG A 100 9.54 10.11 11.09
CA ARG A 100 9.74 9.46 9.78
C ARG A 100 11.08 8.72 9.72
N ALA A 101 12.14 9.32 10.26
CA ALA A 101 13.46 8.68 10.34
C ALA A 101 13.42 7.40 11.19
N ALA A 102 12.76 7.44 12.35
CA ALA A 102 12.58 6.27 13.20
C ALA A 102 11.73 5.17 12.52
N LEU A 103 10.68 5.54 11.79
CA LEU A 103 9.83 4.61 11.05
C LEU A 103 10.60 3.87 9.95
N LEU A 104 11.46 4.58 9.21
CA LEU A 104 12.24 4.02 8.10
C LEU A 104 13.41 3.14 8.56
N THR A 105 13.99 3.43 9.73
CA THR A 105 15.22 2.77 10.20
C THR A 105 14.99 1.79 11.35
N GLY A 106 13.85 1.87 12.03
CA GLY A 106 13.60 1.15 13.28
C GLY A 106 14.45 1.61 14.45
N GLN A 107 15.07 2.80 14.38
CA GLN A 107 15.97 3.32 15.41
C GLN A 107 15.35 4.50 16.15
N TYR A 108 15.71 4.65 17.43
CA TYR A 108 15.30 5.82 18.21
C TYR A 108 15.91 7.11 17.64
N PRO A 109 15.17 8.24 17.63
CA PRO A 109 15.66 9.55 17.19
C PRO A 109 17.02 9.95 17.79
N ALA A 110 17.24 9.65 19.07
CA ALA A 110 18.50 9.93 19.77
C ALA A 110 19.71 9.17 19.16
N ARG A 111 19.50 7.97 18.61
CA ARG A 111 20.56 7.18 17.96
C ARG A 111 20.91 7.72 16.58
N LEU A 112 19.94 8.33 15.91
CA LEU A 112 20.08 8.91 14.57
C LEU A 112 20.62 10.35 14.63
N HIS A 113 20.66 10.97 15.81
CA HIS A 113 20.93 12.40 16.00
C HIS A 113 19.98 13.32 15.21
N ILE A 114 18.79 12.81 14.87
CA ILE A 114 17.68 13.57 14.30
C ILE A 114 16.67 13.70 15.42
N THR A 115 16.75 14.78 16.20
CA THR A 115 15.88 15.02 17.37
C THR A 115 14.93 16.19 17.18
N ASP A 116 15.03 16.87 16.04
CA ASP A 116 14.20 18.02 15.68
C ASP A 116 13.88 17.95 14.18
N TRP A 117 13.01 18.85 13.70
CA TRP A 117 12.68 18.95 12.29
C TRP A 117 13.93 19.23 11.44
N ILE A 118 14.01 18.61 10.27
CA ILE A 118 15.10 18.86 9.32
C ILE A 118 14.77 20.18 8.60
N PRO A 119 15.57 21.24 8.77
CA PRO A 119 15.34 22.50 8.09
C PRO A 119 15.67 22.39 6.59
N GLY A 120 15.03 23.22 5.77
CA GLY A 120 15.50 23.48 4.40
C GLY A 120 14.80 22.73 3.26
N ALA A 121 13.67 22.07 3.50
CA ALA A 121 12.84 21.57 2.41
C ALA A 121 11.82 22.64 1.97
N MET A 122 11.96 23.12 0.74
CA MET A 122 10.86 23.81 0.04
C MET A 122 9.70 22.82 -0.13
N PRO A 123 8.43 23.24 -0.07
CA PRO A 123 7.32 22.33 -0.27
C PRO A 123 7.41 21.69 -1.66
N TYR A 124 7.31 20.36 -1.73
CA TYR A 124 7.32 19.62 -2.99
C TYR A 124 6.39 18.42 -2.92
N ALA A 125 5.93 17.96 -4.09
CA ALA A 125 5.26 16.68 -4.27
C ALA A 125 6.15 15.77 -5.13
N ALA A 126 6.21 14.48 -4.80
CA ALA A 126 6.92 13.51 -5.62
C ALA A 126 6.01 12.33 -5.96
N ILE A 127 6.01 11.93 -7.23
CA ILE A 127 5.25 10.79 -7.75
C ILE A 127 6.23 9.82 -8.40
N ARG A 128 6.09 8.52 -8.09
CA ARG A 128 6.82 7.46 -8.78
C ARG A 128 5.87 6.67 -9.68
N ALA A 129 6.25 6.51 -10.95
CA ALA A 129 5.53 5.72 -11.92
C ALA A 129 6.53 4.86 -12.73
N GLY A 130 6.53 3.55 -12.47
CA GLY A 130 7.50 2.64 -13.07
C GLY A 130 8.94 2.99 -12.67
N ASP A 131 9.79 3.16 -13.68
CA ASP A 131 11.19 3.55 -13.49
C ASP A 131 11.34 5.06 -13.19
N PHE A 132 10.30 5.87 -13.37
CA PHE A 132 10.40 7.33 -13.26
C PHE A 132 9.94 7.86 -11.90
N LYS A 133 10.61 8.91 -11.44
CA LYS A 133 10.20 9.79 -10.32
C LYS A 133 10.09 11.21 -10.83
N LEU A 134 8.93 11.82 -10.65
CA LEU A 134 8.69 13.24 -10.92
C LEU A 134 8.60 13.96 -9.58
N ILE A 135 9.26 15.11 -9.46
CA ILE A 135 9.21 15.99 -8.30
C ILE A 135 8.73 17.36 -8.78
N GLU A 136 7.69 17.90 -8.16
CA GLU A 136 7.25 19.28 -8.36
C GLU A 136 7.50 20.06 -7.08
N PHE A 137 8.37 21.07 -7.15
CA PHE A 137 8.63 22.03 -6.08
C PHE A 137 7.72 23.24 -6.25
N PHE A 138 7.02 23.61 -5.17
CA PHE A 138 6.10 24.74 -5.16
C PHE A 138 6.82 25.98 -4.63
N HIS A 139 7.33 26.83 -5.52
CA HIS A 139 7.93 28.12 -5.15
C HIS A 139 6.84 29.20 -5.22
N ASP A 140 6.37 29.64 -4.06
CA ASP A 140 5.45 30.79 -3.88
C ASP A 140 4.27 30.84 -4.88
N LEU A 141 3.49 29.74 -4.99
CA LEU A 141 2.25 29.57 -5.79
C LEU A 141 2.28 30.02 -7.28
N ARG A 142 3.38 30.59 -7.78
CA ARG A 142 3.52 31.24 -9.09
C ARG A 142 4.58 30.58 -9.93
N ASP A 143 5.62 30.02 -9.30
CA ASP A 143 6.71 29.35 -9.99
C ASP A 143 6.85 27.92 -9.45
N SER A 144 6.44 26.92 -10.23
CA SER A 144 6.75 25.52 -9.90
C SER A 144 7.95 25.04 -10.69
N LYS A 145 8.92 24.43 -9.99
CA LYS A 145 10.05 23.73 -10.61
C LYS A 145 9.70 22.27 -10.68
N ILE A 146 9.75 21.68 -11.86
CA ILE A 146 9.56 20.24 -12.04
C ILE A 146 10.92 19.61 -12.34
N GLU A 147 11.21 18.51 -11.67
CA GLU A 147 12.36 17.63 -11.93
C GLU A 147 11.84 16.23 -12.27
N LEU A 148 12.48 15.54 -13.21
CA LEU A 148 12.11 14.20 -13.65
C LEU A 148 13.35 13.29 -13.71
N TYR A 149 13.31 12.16 -13.02
CA TYR A 149 14.42 11.23 -12.94
C TYR A 149 14.02 9.82 -13.38
N ASN A 150 14.88 9.15 -14.14
CA ASN A 150 14.77 7.72 -14.43
C ASN A 150 15.62 6.93 -13.42
N LEU A 151 14.97 6.36 -12.41
CA LEU A 151 15.61 5.67 -11.29
C LEU A 151 16.17 4.29 -11.65
N ARG A 152 15.88 3.75 -12.85
CA ARG A 152 16.54 2.53 -13.34
C ARG A 152 18.00 2.79 -13.66
N ASP A 153 18.27 3.90 -14.34
CA ASP A 153 19.59 4.25 -14.85
C ASP A 153 20.30 5.27 -13.94
N ASP A 154 19.55 6.03 -13.14
CA ASP A 154 20.04 7.05 -12.23
C ASP A 154 19.30 7.04 -10.88
N LEU A 155 19.65 6.07 -10.04
CA LEU A 155 19.09 5.95 -8.67
C LEU A 155 19.41 7.17 -7.79
N GLY A 156 20.49 7.91 -8.13
CA GLY A 156 20.98 9.05 -7.36
C GLY A 156 20.30 10.38 -7.68
N GLU A 157 19.37 10.41 -8.65
CA GLU A 157 18.63 11.62 -9.04
C GLU A 157 19.56 12.76 -9.51
N GLN A 158 20.63 12.42 -10.23
CA GLN A 158 21.66 13.38 -10.66
C GLN A 158 21.35 14.04 -12.01
N HIS A 159 20.57 13.39 -12.87
CA HIS A 159 20.27 13.83 -14.23
C HIS A 159 18.79 14.17 -14.37
N ASP A 160 18.48 15.46 -14.27
CA ASP A 160 17.11 15.96 -14.48
C ASP A 160 16.73 15.93 -15.97
N LEU A 161 15.68 15.16 -16.28
CA LEU A 161 15.13 14.96 -17.61
C LEU A 161 13.93 15.88 -17.90
N ALA A 162 13.48 16.70 -16.93
CA ALA A 162 12.26 17.49 -17.06
C ALA A 162 12.29 18.41 -18.27
N ALA A 163 13.38 19.16 -18.47
CA ALA A 163 13.53 20.06 -19.61
C ALA A 163 13.53 19.36 -20.98
N ALA A 164 13.94 18.09 -21.03
CA ALA A 164 14.05 17.32 -22.27
C ALA A 164 12.78 16.56 -22.63
N GLN A 165 11.98 16.17 -21.63
CA GLN A 165 10.89 15.20 -21.81
C GLN A 165 9.51 15.75 -21.43
N LEU A 166 9.44 16.85 -20.67
CA LEU A 166 8.18 17.48 -20.29
C LEU A 166 7.94 18.74 -21.12
N PRO A 167 6.67 19.04 -21.46
CA PRO A 167 6.33 20.35 -21.99
C PRO A 167 6.66 21.44 -20.95
N SER A 168 7.02 22.64 -21.42
CA SER A 168 7.26 23.83 -20.59
C SER A 168 6.20 23.97 -19.48
N PRO A 169 6.58 24.44 -18.26
CA PRO A 169 5.67 24.54 -17.12
C PRO A 169 4.33 25.15 -17.48
N ASN A 170 3.29 24.48 -17.00
CA ASN A 170 1.89 24.64 -17.37
C ASN A 170 1.38 26.09 -17.18
N PRO A 171 0.80 26.76 -18.20
CA PRO A 171 0.23 28.11 -18.11
C PRO A 171 -1.10 28.20 -17.32
N ARG A 172 -1.44 27.20 -16.49
CA ARG A 172 -2.77 27.03 -15.86
C ARG A 172 -2.92 27.64 -14.46
N TYR A 173 -2.03 28.53 -14.03
CA TYR A 173 -2.36 29.42 -12.91
C TYR A 173 -3.00 30.70 -13.46
N ASP A 174 -4.33 30.74 -13.48
CA ASP A 174 -5.07 32.01 -13.55
C ASP A 174 -5.02 32.64 -12.16
N PRO A 175 -4.31 33.77 -11.97
CA PRO A 175 -4.19 34.42 -10.67
C PRO A 175 -5.48 35.15 -10.25
N THR A 176 -6.55 35.15 -11.06
CA THR A 176 -7.81 35.77 -10.66
C THR A 176 -8.46 34.95 -9.54
N PRO A 177 -8.70 35.54 -8.35
CA PRO A 177 -9.53 34.90 -7.34
C PRO A 177 -10.91 34.63 -7.92
N PRO A 178 -11.61 33.54 -7.54
CA PRO A 178 -13.01 33.40 -7.88
C PRO A 178 -13.76 34.64 -7.37
N GLU A 179 -14.49 35.33 -8.25
CA GLU A 179 -15.42 36.38 -7.83
C GLU A 179 -16.43 35.75 -6.85
N TYR A 180 -16.43 36.24 -5.61
CA TYR A 180 -17.47 35.96 -4.61
C TYR A 180 -18.60 36.98 -4.74
#